data_AF-A0A9W8WF62-F1
#
_entry.id   AF-A0A9W8WF62-F1
#
_cell.length_a   1.000
_cell.length_b   1.000
_cell.length_c   1.000
_cell.angle_alpha   90.00
_cell.angle_beta   90.00
_cell.angle_gamma   90.00
#
_symmetry.space_group_name_H-M   'P 1'
#
loop_
_entity.id
_entity.type
_entity.pdbx_description
1 polymer ?
#
loop_
_entity_poly.entity_id
_entity_poly.type
_entity_poly.pdbx_seq_one_letter_code
_entity_poly.pdbx_strand_id
1 'polypeptide(L)'
;MLCVRNPVPCPLLAESAAVGRYDAVKSWIQGLRGDDMLAPGFDLRTDAPRYMVYKDSRLQKANCSDIMTEWTDDHVAFLVGCSYSFEAELTAAGLPPRHTVHGRNVPMYRTTIPLCPSGVFTGGTYVVSMRPYRKQDINRVRRITNKHSNTHGEPMAWGWEALKTLGISDIDEPEWGEAPLTMDGRRLGETQAQGQDEDDEVPVFWGCGVTPQEAVMRAGLAGLVMAHTPGHMVVLDATNEDIICRRL
;
A
#
# COMPACT_ATOMS: atom_id res chain seq x y z
N MET A 1 -7.09 13.25 8.59
CA MET A 1 -8.05 13.82 7.60
C MET A 1 -7.70 13.46 6.15
N LEU A 2 -6.42 13.47 5.74
CA LEU A 2 -6.02 13.03 4.39
C LEU A 2 -6.54 11.62 4.06
N CYS A 3 -6.34 10.64 4.97
CA CYS A 3 -6.80 9.26 4.78
C CYS A 3 -8.32 9.16 4.63
N VAL A 4 -9.08 9.89 5.46
CA VAL A 4 -10.56 9.93 5.40
C VAL A 4 -11.06 10.40 4.03
N ARG A 5 -10.39 11.39 3.43
CA ARG A 5 -10.75 11.94 2.11
C ARG A 5 -10.24 11.08 0.95
N ASN A 6 -9.33 10.14 1.21
CA ASN A 6 -8.69 9.29 0.20
C ASN A 6 -8.64 7.83 0.71
N PRO A 7 -9.78 7.19 0.99
CA PRO A 7 -9.81 5.90 1.69
C PRO A 7 -9.24 4.74 0.85
N VAL A 8 -9.32 4.82 -0.48
CA VAL A 8 -8.80 3.77 -1.38
C VAL A 8 -7.27 3.68 -1.37
N PRO A 9 -6.51 4.78 -1.53
CA PRO A 9 -5.05 4.73 -1.48
C PRO A 9 -4.49 4.88 -0.06
N CYS A 10 -5.30 5.35 0.90
CA CYS A 10 -4.87 5.59 2.28
C CYS A 10 -5.85 4.93 3.29
N PRO A 11 -6.01 3.60 3.25
CA PRO A 11 -6.92 2.90 4.17
C PRO A 11 -6.39 2.91 5.60
N LEU A 12 -6.93 3.78 6.44
CA LEU A 12 -6.49 3.90 7.82
C LEU A 12 -7.09 2.77 8.67
N LEU A 13 -6.24 1.91 9.21
CA LEU A 13 -6.64 0.83 10.13
C LEU A 13 -6.66 1.32 11.57
N ALA A 14 -5.62 2.05 11.98
CA ALA A 14 -5.46 2.56 13.33
C ALA A 14 -4.54 3.78 13.36
N GLU A 15 -4.62 4.55 14.44
CA GLU A 15 -3.67 5.63 14.77
C GLU A 15 -3.17 5.44 16.20
N SER A 16 -2.07 6.09 16.60
CA SER A 16 -1.65 6.05 18.01
C SER A 16 -2.78 6.52 18.93
N ALA A 17 -2.95 5.87 20.09
CA ALA A 17 -4.06 6.13 21.00
C ALA A 17 -4.06 7.58 21.54
N ALA A 18 -2.87 8.19 21.60
CA ALA A 18 -2.65 9.59 21.88
C ALA A 18 -1.38 10.07 21.15
N VAL A 19 -1.14 11.38 21.17
CA VAL A 19 0.13 11.97 20.74
C VAL A 19 1.25 11.44 21.65
N GLY A 20 2.40 11.10 21.07
CA GLY A 20 3.57 10.53 21.73
C GLY A 20 3.46 9.03 22.06
N ARG A 21 2.25 8.45 22.01
CA ARG A 21 2.01 7.06 22.38
C ARG A 21 2.46 6.10 21.27
N TYR A 22 3.43 5.24 21.56
CA TYR A 22 4.04 4.31 20.60
C TYR A 22 3.63 2.84 20.80
N ASP A 23 3.01 2.52 21.93
CA ASP A 23 2.71 1.16 22.42
C ASP A 23 1.19 0.92 22.53
N ALA A 24 0.37 1.85 22.05
CA ALA A 24 -1.09 1.71 22.03
C ALA A 24 -1.68 2.45 20.83
N VAL A 25 -2.71 1.86 20.25
CA VAL A 25 -3.42 2.42 19.08
C VAL A 25 -4.91 2.53 19.33
N LYS A 26 -5.56 3.43 18.61
CA LYS A 26 -7.01 3.51 18.46
C LYS A 26 -7.36 2.92 17.10
N SER A 27 -8.16 1.85 17.10
CA SER A 27 -8.66 1.24 15.87
C SER A 27 -9.74 2.09 15.20
N TRP A 28 -9.72 2.10 13.87
CA TRP A 28 -10.78 2.63 13.01
C TRP A 28 -11.62 1.51 12.36
N ILE A 29 -11.32 0.24 12.66
CA ILE A 29 -12.08 -0.90 12.20
C ILE A 29 -13.24 -1.16 13.15
N GLN A 30 -14.46 -1.21 12.59
CA GLN A 30 -15.67 -1.42 13.38
C GLN A 30 -15.63 -2.78 14.11
N GLY A 31 -15.78 -2.74 15.43
CA GLY A 31 -15.84 -3.96 16.25
C GLY A 31 -14.47 -4.53 16.66
N LEU A 32 -13.37 -3.89 16.28
CA LEU A 32 -12.01 -4.25 16.67
C LEU A 32 -11.44 -3.17 17.59
N ARG A 33 -10.91 -3.53 18.76
CA ARG A 33 -10.29 -2.57 19.68
C ARG A 33 -8.80 -2.48 19.39
N GLY A 34 -8.17 -1.37 19.80
CA GLY A 34 -6.73 -1.19 19.61
C GLY A 34 -5.87 -2.27 20.26
N ASP A 35 -6.25 -2.67 21.48
CA ASP A 35 -5.57 -3.74 22.23
C ASP A 35 -5.69 -5.12 21.57
N ASP A 36 -6.68 -5.30 20.68
CA ASP A 36 -6.85 -6.53 19.91
C ASP A 36 -6.06 -6.47 18.57
N MET A 37 -5.48 -5.31 18.22
CA MET A 37 -4.69 -5.15 16.99
C MET A 37 -3.20 -5.40 17.20
N LEU A 38 -2.68 -5.14 18.40
CA LEU A 38 -1.26 -5.19 18.70
C LEU A 38 -0.96 -6.33 19.68
N ALA A 39 0.15 -7.01 19.46
CA ALA A 39 0.66 -7.97 20.42
C ALA A 39 0.99 -7.31 21.77
N PRO A 40 0.85 -8.02 22.90
CA PRO A 40 1.30 -7.51 24.19
C PRO A 40 2.78 -7.10 24.16
N GLY A 41 3.06 -5.85 24.51
CA GLY A 41 4.42 -5.29 24.51
C GLY A 41 4.89 -4.75 23.16
N PHE A 42 4.01 -4.69 22.15
CA PHE A 42 4.33 -4.13 20.84
C PHE A 42 4.77 -2.67 20.94
N ASP A 43 5.85 -2.32 20.24
CA ASP A 43 6.40 -0.97 20.17
C ASP A 43 6.57 -0.53 18.71
N LEU A 44 5.80 0.48 18.32
CA LEU A 44 5.81 1.04 16.96
C LEU A 44 7.20 1.54 16.52
N ARG A 45 8.11 1.79 17.45
CA ARG A 45 9.46 2.32 17.19
C ARG A 45 10.48 1.24 16.87
N THR A 46 10.20 -0.02 17.18
CA THR A 46 11.15 -1.14 17.03
C THR A 46 10.59 -2.33 16.24
N ASP A 47 9.28 -2.51 16.19
CA ASP A 47 8.68 -3.78 15.77
C ASP A 47 8.37 -3.86 14.27
N ALA A 48 8.63 -2.79 13.50
CA ALA A 48 8.78 -2.93 12.06
C ALA A 48 10.20 -3.46 11.74
N PRO A 49 10.36 -4.37 10.77
CA PRO A 49 11.68 -4.93 10.47
C PRO A 49 12.71 -3.87 10.03
N ARG A 50 12.27 -2.80 9.35
CA ARG A 50 13.12 -1.69 8.89
C ARG A 50 12.34 -0.37 8.77
N TYR A 51 13.03 0.73 9.03
CA TYR A 51 12.47 2.09 8.97
C TYR A 51 13.23 3.03 8.03
N MET A 52 12.54 4.09 7.62
CA MET A 52 13.06 5.26 6.95
C MET A 52 12.75 6.52 7.77
N VAL A 53 13.69 7.45 7.80
CA VAL A 53 13.57 8.73 8.50
C VAL A 53 13.77 9.86 7.51
N TYR A 54 12.79 10.76 7.46
CA TYR A 54 12.80 11.96 6.66
C TYR A 54 12.86 13.18 7.57
N LYS A 55 13.63 14.19 7.18
CA LYS A 55 13.64 15.50 7.81
C LYS A 55 13.40 16.55 6.75
N ASP A 56 12.43 17.43 6.99
CA ASP A 56 12.06 18.50 6.04
C ASP A 56 11.79 17.94 4.63
N SER A 57 11.00 16.86 4.58
CA SER A 57 10.67 16.07 3.38
C SER A 57 11.85 15.45 2.62
N ARG A 58 13.04 15.37 3.22
CA ARG A 58 14.23 14.74 2.63
C ARG A 58 14.67 13.52 3.41
N LEU A 59 14.99 12.43 2.72
CA LEU A 59 15.49 11.20 3.34
C LEU A 59 16.81 11.47 4.08
N GLN A 60 16.85 11.17 5.37
CA GLN A 60 18.03 11.31 6.24
C GLN A 60 18.63 9.96 6.58
N LYS A 61 17.78 8.98 6.91
CA LYS A 61 18.21 7.62 7.23
C LYS A 61 17.31 6.63 6.53
N ALA A 62 17.88 5.51 6.09
CA ALA A 62 17.15 4.43 5.44
C ALA A 62 17.58 3.08 6.02
N ASN A 63 16.66 2.12 6.06
CA ASN A 63 16.88 0.76 6.54
C ASN A 63 17.36 0.68 8.00
N CYS A 64 16.91 1.62 8.84
CA CYS A 64 17.15 1.61 10.28
C CYS A 64 16.44 0.41 10.94
N SER A 65 17.02 -0.14 12.00
CA SER A 65 16.39 -1.20 12.82
C SER A 65 15.28 -0.67 13.72
N ASP A 66 15.33 0.60 14.06
CA ASP A 66 14.40 1.27 14.97
C ASP A 66 14.41 2.79 14.70
N ILE A 67 13.48 3.50 15.34
CA ILE A 67 13.32 4.96 15.29
C ILE A 67 13.20 5.56 16.70
N MET A 68 13.76 4.89 17.71
CA MET A 68 13.61 5.33 19.11
C MET A 68 14.22 6.71 19.35
N THR A 69 15.32 7.04 18.66
CA THR A 69 16.01 8.33 18.84
C THR A 69 15.32 9.49 18.11
N GLU A 70 14.51 9.17 17.11
CA GLU A 70 13.76 10.11 16.29
C GLU A 70 12.36 10.38 16.85
N TRP A 71 11.76 9.38 17.49
CA TRP A 71 10.45 9.49 18.09
C TRP A 71 10.46 10.46 19.29
N THR A 72 9.44 11.29 19.38
CA THR A 72 9.23 12.27 20.45
C THR A 72 7.78 12.26 20.92
N ASP A 73 7.49 12.92 22.03
CA ASP A 73 6.16 13.00 22.61
C ASP A 73 5.14 13.79 21.74
N ASP A 74 5.60 14.42 20.66
CA ASP A 74 4.76 15.14 19.69
C ASP A 74 4.36 14.30 18.47
N HIS A 75 4.89 13.07 18.35
CA HIS A 75 4.64 12.22 17.20
C HIS A 75 3.30 11.47 17.28
N VAL A 76 2.72 11.20 16.11
CA VAL A 76 1.53 10.36 15.95
C VAL A 76 1.85 9.32 14.89
N ALA A 77 1.49 8.06 15.16
CA ALA A 77 1.62 6.99 14.19
C ALA A 77 0.29 6.70 13.50
N PHE A 78 0.36 6.28 12.24
CA PHE A 78 -0.78 5.82 11.46
C PHE A 78 -0.48 4.45 10.88
N LEU A 79 -1.32 3.46 11.21
CA LEU A 79 -1.29 2.14 10.60
C LEU A 79 -2.21 2.14 9.38
N VAL A 80 -1.61 2.06 8.20
CA VAL A 80 -2.31 2.07 6.92
C VAL A 80 -2.31 0.66 6.34
N GLY A 81 -3.46 0.19 5.88
CA GLY A 81 -3.66 -1.12 5.31
C GLY A 81 -2.77 -1.39 4.10
N CYS A 82 -2.40 -2.66 3.93
CA CYS A 82 -1.54 -3.15 2.85
C CYS A 82 -2.28 -4.19 1.99
N SER A 83 -1.73 -4.47 0.80
CA SER A 83 -2.35 -5.37 -0.19
C SER A 83 -2.06 -6.86 0.03
N TYR A 84 -1.16 -7.19 0.96
CA TYR A 84 -0.74 -8.57 1.22
C TYR A 84 -1.90 -9.48 1.65
N SER A 85 -2.95 -8.94 2.29
CA SER A 85 -4.13 -9.70 2.69
C SER A 85 -4.84 -10.35 1.51
N PHE A 86 -5.09 -9.61 0.43
CA PHE A 86 -5.75 -10.17 -0.75
C PHE A 86 -4.80 -11.01 -1.61
N GLU A 87 -3.48 -10.79 -1.55
CA GLU A 87 -2.50 -11.57 -2.32
C GLU A 87 -2.50 -13.04 -1.92
N ALA A 88 -2.65 -13.31 -0.61
CA ALA A 88 -2.79 -14.67 -0.10
C ALA A 88 -4.06 -15.35 -0.65
N GLU A 89 -5.20 -14.65 -0.68
CA GLU A 89 -6.44 -15.19 -1.24
C GLU A 89 -6.38 -15.40 -2.75
N LEU A 90 -5.76 -14.47 -3.49
CA LEU A 90 -5.53 -14.61 -4.93
C LEU A 90 -4.65 -15.83 -5.22
N THR A 91 -3.58 -16.02 -4.44
CA THR A 91 -2.71 -17.20 -4.54
C THR A 91 -3.46 -18.49 -4.26
N ALA A 92 -4.26 -18.55 -3.19
CA ALA A 92 -5.10 -19.70 -2.87
C ALA A 92 -6.14 -20.01 -3.96
N ALA A 93 -6.58 -19.00 -4.70
CA ALA A 93 -7.44 -19.14 -5.88
C ALA A 93 -6.69 -19.52 -7.17
N GLY A 94 -5.38 -19.75 -7.14
CA GLY A 94 -4.59 -20.05 -8.34
C GLY A 94 -4.31 -18.84 -9.23
N LEU A 95 -4.42 -17.64 -8.66
CA LEU A 95 -4.08 -16.35 -9.30
C LEU A 95 -2.90 -15.70 -8.55
N PRO A 96 -1.73 -16.37 -8.40
CA PRO A 96 -0.64 -15.82 -7.62
C PRO A 96 -0.08 -14.54 -8.28
N PRO A 97 0.14 -13.46 -7.50
CA PRO A 97 0.82 -12.27 -8.00
C PRO A 97 2.22 -12.62 -8.52
N ARG A 98 2.59 -12.06 -9.68
CA ARG A 98 3.86 -12.41 -10.34
C ARG A 98 5.09 -12.04 -9.54
N HIS A 99 5.07 -10.91 -8.84
CA HIS A 99 6.20 -10.49 -8.00
C HIS A 99 6.47 -11.51 -6.88
N THR A 100 5.43 -12.05 -6.25
CA THR A 100 5.55 -13.09 -5.22
C THR A 100 6.17 -14.36 -5.78
N VAL A 101 5.71 -14.82 -6.95
CA VAL A 101 6.26 -16.02 -7.62
C VAL A 101 7.75 -15.86 -7.92
N HIS A 102 8.16 -14.66 -8.33
CA HIS A 102 9.54 -14.34 -8.68
C HIS A 102 10.40 -13.88 -7.49
N GLY A 103 9.84 -13.78 -6.28
CA GLY A 103 10.57 -13.28 -5.10
C GLY A 103 10.97 -11.80 -5.20
N ARG A 104 10.17 -10.98 -5.87
CA ARG A 104 10.42 -9.58 -6.20
C ARG A 104 9.46 -8.65 -5.46
N ASN A 105 9.85 -7.37 -5.35
CA ASN A 105 8.96 -6.34 -4.83
C ASN A 105 7.91 -5.93 -5.87
N VAL A 106 6.67 -5.73 -5.43
CA VAL A 106 5.56 -5.28 -6.31
C VAL A 106 5.92 -3.94 -6.97
N PRO A 107 5.69 -3.77 -8.29
CA PRO A 107 5.89 -2.49 -8.95
C PRO A 107 4.81 -1.50 -8.49
N MET A 108 5.26 -0.28 -8.20
CA MET A 108 4.39 0.81 -7.77
C MET A 108 4.70 2.06 -8.59
N TYR A 109 3.63 2.73 -9.02
CA TYR A 109 3.70 3.87 -9.93
C TYR A 109 3.05 5.10 -9.33
N ARG A 110 3.70 6.24 -9.51
CA ARG A 110 3.11 7.55 -9.25
C ARG A 110 2.15 7.87 -10.39
N THR A 111 0.89 8.15 -10.07
CA THR A 111 -0.09 8.55 -11.07
C THR A 111 -0.15 10.07 -11.25
N THR A 112 -0.86 10.52 -12.28
CA THR A 112 -1.27 11.92 -12.45
C THR A 112 -2.62 12.25 -11.78
N ILE A 113 -3.26 11.27 -11.13
CA ILE A 113 -4.55 11.45 -10.47
C ILE A 113 -4.35 12.16 -9.13
N PRO A 114 -4.89 13.38 -8.94
CA PRO A 114 -4.69 14.13 -7.71
C PRO A 114 -5.41 13.48 -6.53
N LEU A 115 -4.81 13.58 -5.34
CA LEU A 115 -5.52 13.29 -4.10
C LEU A 115 -6.56 14.37 -3.82
N CYS A 116 -7.62 13.99 -3.12
CA CYS A 116 -8.50 14.96 -2.48
C CYS A 116 -7.71 15.70 -1.40
N PRO A 117 -7.46 17.01 -1.54
CA PRO A 117 -6.56 17.74 -0.67
C PRO A 117 -7.09 17.82 0.75
N SER A 118 -6.18 17.93 1.72
CA SER A 118 -6.51 18.06 3.14
C SER A 118 -5.43 18.83 3.89
N GLY A 119 -5.75 20.03 4.38
CA GLY A 119 -4.76 20.86 5.09
C GLY A 119 -3.57 21.18 4.19
N VAL A 120 -2.36 20.91 4.69
CA VAL A 120 -1.09 21.09 3.96
C VAL A 120 -0.86 20.08 2.84
N PHE A 121 -1.61 18.98 2.81
CA PHE A 121 -1.49 17.94 1.78
C PHE A 121 -2.32 18.31 0.54
N THR A 122 -1.75 19.11 -0.35
CA THR A 122 -2.46 19.64 -1.54
C THR A 122 -1.87 19.19 -2.89
N GLY A 123 -0.58 18.82 -2.92
CA GLY A 123 0.14 18.49 -4.17
C GLY A 123 0.36 17.00 -4.45
N GLY A 124 -0.20 16.12 -3.61
CA GLY A 124 -0.04 14.66 -3.73
C GLY A 124 -0.93 14.03 -4.81
N THR A 125 -0.46 12.94 -5.40
CA THR A 125 -1.23 12.11 -6.34
C THR A 125 -1.40 10.70 -5.79
N TYR A 126 -2.31 9.93 -6.37
CA TYR A 126 -2.43 8.51 -6.06
C TYR A 126 -1.12 7.78 -6.44
N VAL A 127 -0.68 6.88 -5.58
CA VAL A 127 0.28 5.84 -5.92
C VAL A 127 -0.47 4.54 -6.09
N VAL A 128 -0.17 3.81 -7.15
CA VAL A 128 -0.81 2.52 -7.46
C VAL A 128 0.21 1.40 -7.47
N SER A 129 -0.19 0.22 -6.99
CA SER A 129 0.57 -1.02 -7.19
C SER A 129 -0.03 -1.82 -8.34
N MET A 130 0.80 -2.53 -9.09
CA MET A 130 0.36 -3.26 -10.29
C MET A 130 0.69 -4.75 -10.22
N ARG A 131 -0.27 -5.58 -10.64
CA ARG A 131 -0.10 -7.02 -10.83
C ARG A 131 -0.72 -7.42 -12.17
N PRO A 132 -0.03 -8.20 -13.02
CA PRO A 132 -0.62 -8.65 -14.27
C PRO A 132 -1.55 -9.84 -14.04
N TYR A 133 -2.67 -9.86 -14.75
CA TYR A 133 -3.61 -10.99 -14.82
C TYR A 133 -4.14 -11.14 -16.23
N ARG A 134 -4.60 -12.35 -16.58
CA ARG A 134 -5.31 -12.56 -17.85
C ARG A 134 -6.62 -11.78 -17.85
N LYS A 135 -7.04 -11.26 -19.00
CA LYS A 135 -8.30 -10.49 -19.09
C LYS A 135 -9.52 -11.26 -18.59
N GLN A 136 -9.62 -12.54 -18.95
CA GLN A 136 -10.72 -13.40 -18.49
C GLN A 136 -10.78 -13.56 -16.96
N ASP A 137 -9.65 -13.42 -16.27
CA ASP A 137 -9.54 -13.58 -14.82
C ASP A 137 -9.92 -12.30 -14.05
N ILE A 138 -10.03 -11.14 -14.71
CA ILE A 138 -10.25 -9.85 -14.05
C ILE A 138 -11.50 -9.85 -13.17
N ASN A 139 -12.61 -10.41 -13.66
CA ASN A 139 -13.84 -10.50 -12.87
C ASN A 139 -13.67 -11.37 -11.61
N ARG A 140 -12.82 -12.40 -11.68
CA ARG A 140 -12.49 -13.26 -10.54
C ARG A 140 -11.57 -12.54 -9.55
N VAL A 141 -10.55 -11.85 -10.05
CA VAL A 141 -9.65 -11.00 -9.27
C VAL A 141 -10.45 -9.95 -8.48
N ARG A 142 -11.37 -9.24 -9.15
CA ARG A 142 -12.25 -8.24 -8.51
C ARG A 142 -13.10 -8.86 -7.41
N ARG A 143 -13.77 -9.99 -7.67
CA ARG A 143 -14.62 -10.65 -6.66
C ARG A 143 -13.86 -11.08 -5.41
N ILE A 144 -12.61 -11.55 -5.57
CA ILE A 144 -11.76 -11.95 -4.44
C ILE A 144 -11.35 -10.71 -3.65
N THR A 145 -10.78 -9.72 -4.34
CA THR A 145 -10.20 -8.52 -3.72
C THR A 145 -11.22 -7.55 -3.14
N ASN A 146 -12.45 -7.50 -3.67
CA ASN A 146 -13.52 -6.61 -3.18
C ASN A 146 -13.90 -6.83 -1.71
N LYS A 147 -13.68 -8.04 -1.17
CA LYS A 147 -13.94 -8.33 0.25
C LYS A 147 -13.03 -7.53 1.19
N HIS A 148 -11.89 -7.05 0.69
CA HIS A 148 -10.85 -6.38 1.46
C HIS A 148 -11.00 -4.85 1.45
N SER A 149 -12.24 -4.33 1.42
CA SER A 149 -12.51 -2.89 1.25
C SER A 149 -11.93 -2.00 2.35
N ASN A 150 -11.64 -2.56 3.54
CA ASN A 150 -11.02 -1.84 4.66
C ASN A 150 -9.48 -1.73 4.53
N THR A 151 -8.88 -2.36 3.52
CA THR A 151 -7.49 -2.19 3.13
C THR A 151 -7.45 -1.60 1.72
N HIS A 152 -7.37 -2.36 0.63
CA HIS A 152 -7.32 -1.77 -0.72
C HIS A 152 -8.50 -2.12 -1.62
N GLY A 153 -9.29 -3.14 -1.25
CA GLY A 153 -10.47 -3.54 -2.02
C GLY A 153 -10.17 -3.99 -3.45
N GLU A 154 -11.14 -3.77 -4.34
CA GLU A 154 -11.03 -4.14 -5.75
C GLU A 154 -10.08 -3.23 -6.55
N PRO A 155 -9.55 -3.68 -7.71
CA PRO A 155 -8.73 -2.83 -8.55
C PRO A 155 -9.45 -1.55 -8.99
N MET A 156 -8.69 -0.46 -9.07
CA MET A 156 -9.19 0.85 -9.51
C MET A 156 -9.17 0.98 -11.03
N ALA A 157 -8.25 0.30 -11.71
CA ALA A 157 -8.08 0.34 -13.16
C ALA A 157 -7.36 -0.94 -13.64
N TRP A 158 -7.54 -1.29 -14.91
CA TRP A 158 -6.86 -2.41 -15.55
C TRP A 158 -6.85 -2.27 -17.07
N GLY A 159 -6.00 -3.04 -17.74
CA GLY A 159 -5.82 -2.97 -19.18
C GLY A 159 -4.70 -2.01 -19.57
N TRP A 160 -4.20 -2.17 -20.81
CA TRP A 160 -3.14 -1.33 -21.34
C TRP A 160 -3.54 0.15 -21.47
N GLU A 161 -4.81 0.43 -21.75
CA GLU A 161 -5.33 1.81 -21.78
C GLU A 161 -5.33 2.48 -20.40
N ALA A 162 -5.31 1.71 -19.30
CA ALA A 162 -5.27 2.28 -17.95
C ALA A 162 -3.97 3.05 -17.70
N LEU A 163 -2.85 2.69 -18.36
CA LEU A 163 -1.59 3.42 -18.24
C LEU A 163 -1.79 4.90 -18.57
N LYS A 164 -2.50 5.17 -19.67
CA LYS A 164 -2.79 6.55 -20.12
C LYS A 164 -3.65 7.29 -19.10
N THR A 165 -4.70 6.67 -18.57
CA THR A 165 -5.58 7.28 -17.57
C THR A 165 -4.86 7.55 -16.25
N LEU A 166 -3.94 6.65 -15.86
CA LEU A 166 -3.12 6.79 -14.67
C LEU A 166 -1.91 7.70 -14.88
N GLY A 167 -1.56 8.04 -16.13
CA GLY A 167 -0.38 8.83 -16.47
C GLY A 167 0.94 8.07 -16.32
N ILE A 168 0.92 6.75 -16.47
CA ILE A 168 2.09 5.87 -16.45
C ILE A 168 2.65 5.78 -17.87
N SER A 169 3.88 6.26 -18.09
CA SER A 169 4.50 6.29 -19.42
C SER A 169 5.17 4.98 -19.82
N ASP A 170 5.79 4.30 -18.86
CA ASP A 170 6.47 3.02 -19.07
C ASP A 170 6.13 2.09 -17.91
N ILE A 171 5.61 0.89 -18.23
CA ILE A 171 5.24 -0.10 -17.24
C ILE A 171 6.48 -0.80 -16.65
N ASP A 172 7.60 -0.82 -17.36
CA ASP A 172 8.82 -1.50 -16.92
C ASP A 172 9.75 -0.59 -16.09
N GLU A 173 9.39 0.68 -15.90
CA GLU A 173 10.11 1.66 -15.08
C GLU A 173 9.25 2.16 -13.90
N PRO A 174 8.98 1.31 -12.88
CA PRO A 174 8.24 1.75 -11.70
C PRO A 174 9.06 2.72 -10.84
N GLU A 175 8.40 3.71 -10.23
CA GLU A 175 9.07 4.59 -9.25
C GLU A 175 9.55 3.85 -8.00
N TRP A 176 8.83 2.80 -7.60
CA TRP A 176 9.21 1.95 -6.47
C TRP A 176 8.97 0.48 -6.79
N GLY A 177 9.79 -0.38 -6.18
CA GLY A 177 9.75 -1.82 -6.42
C GLY A 177 10.52 -2.21 -7.67
N GLU A 178 10.05 -3.25 -8.34
CA GLU A 178 10.79 -3.88 -9.43
C GLU A 178 9.92 -4.06 -10.67
N ALA A 179 10.54 -3.96 -11.85
CA ALA A 179 9.84 -4.08 -13.13
C ALA A 179 8.99 -5.37 -13.21
N PRO A 180 7.72 -5.28 -13.63
CA PRO A 180 6.82 -6.42 -13.71
C PRO A 180 7.30 -7.46 -14.72
N LEU A 181 7.08 -8.73 -14.37
CA LEU A 181 7.35 -9.85 -15.26
C LEU A 181 6.07 -10.64 -15.52
N THR A 182 6.02 -11.25 -16.69
CA THR A 182 5.11 -12.35 -17.02
C THR A 182 5.49 -13.61 -16.22
N MET A 183 4.66 -14.65 -16.29
CA MET A 183 4.96 -15.92 -15.61
C MET A 183 6.28 -16.56 -16.09
N ASP A 184 6.58 -16.46 -17.38
CA ASP A 184 7.81 -16.97 -18.01
C ASP A 184 9.02 -16.03 -17.86
N GLY A 185 8.89 -14.93 -17.11
CA GLY A 185 9.99 -14.06 -16.74
C GLY A 185 10.36 -12.98 -17.77
N ARG A 186 9.54 -12.79 -18.81
CA ARG A 186 9.68 -11.65 -19.73
C ARG A 186 9.14 -10.38 -19.09
N ARG A 187 9.62 -9.21 -19.53
CA ARG A 187 9.04 -7.95 -19.07
C ARG A 187 7.60 -7.83 -19.55
N LEU A 188 6.72 -7.31 -18.68
CA LEU A 188 5.31 -7.19 -19.04
C LEU A 188 5.13 -6.22 -20.22
N GLY A 189 5.91 -5.14 -20.30
CA GLY A 189 5.83 -4.19 -21.42
C GLY A 189 6.02 -4.82 -22.80
N GLU A 190 6.80 -5.90 -22.90
CA GLU A 190 7.03 -6.63 -24.15
C GLU A 190 5.76 -7.32 -24.68
N THR A 191 4.76 -7.55 -23.83
CA THR A 191 3.49 -8.19 -24.22
C THR A 191 2.39 -7.19 -24.57
N GLN A 192 2.65 -5.88 -24.57
CA GLN A 192 1.62 -4.87 -24.78
C GLN A 192 0.86 -5.01 -26.10
N ALA A 193 1.54 -5.44 -27.17
CA ALA A 193 0.91 -5.69 -28.47
C ALA A 193 -0.03 -6.91 -28.44
N GLN A 194 0.22 -7.86 -27.54
CA GLN A 194 -0.57 -9.06 -27.25
C GLN A 194 -1.53 -8.74 -26.10
N GLY A 195 -2.24 -7.62 -26.18
CA GLY A 195 -3.14 -7.16 -25.12
C GLY A 195 -4.59 -7.14 -25.58
N GLN A 196 -4.97 -7.97 -26.55
CA GLN A 196 -6.25 -7.91 -27.26
C GLN A 196 -7.13 -9.15 -27.00
N ASP A 197 -6.54 -10.33 -26.86
CA ASP A 197 -7.25 -11.58 -26.59
C ASP A 197 -7.59 -11.77 -25.10
N GLU A 198 -8.50 -12.69 -24.80
CA GLU A 198 -8.95 -12.97 -23.42
C GLU A 198 -7.89 -13.70 -22.57
N ASP A 199 -6.98 -14.42 -23.23
CA ASP A 199 -5.86 -15.13 -22.60
C ASP A 199 -4.64 -14.23 -22.34
N ASP A 200 -4.65 -13.02 -22.90
CA ASP A 200 -3.56 -12.06 -22.77
C ASP A 200 -3.48 -11.48 -21.36
N GLU A 201 -2.26 -11.34 -20.84
CA GLU A 201 -2.01 -10.66 -19.58
C GLU A 201 -2.12 -9.13 -19.76
N VAL A 202 -2.85 -8.50 -18.85
CA VAL A 202 -2.99 -7.05 -18.77
C VAL A 202 -2.58 -6.54 -17.40
N PRO A 203 -2.06 -5.31 -17.30
CA PRO A 203 -1.77 -4.70 -16.02
C PRO A 203 -3.06 -4.39 -15.26
N VAL A 204 -3.07 -4.66 -13.95
CA VAL A 204 -4.20 -4.41 -13.05
C VAL A 204 -3.70 -3.61 -11.85
N PHE A 205 -4.38 -2.51 -11.51
CA PHE A 205 -3.87 -1.49 -10.60
C PHE A 205 -4.75 -1.34 -9.36
N TRP A 206 -4.12 -1.28 -8.18
CA TRP A 206 -4.74 -1.01 -6.89
C TRP A 206 -4.16 0.24 -6.26
N GLY A 207 -4.94 0.94 -5.43
CA GLY A 207 -4.39 1.95 -4.53
C GLY A 207 -3.27 1.36 -3.66
N CYS A 208 -2.25 2.16 -3.38
CA CYS A 208 -1.07 1.70 -2.64
C CYS A 208 -0.84 2.55 -1.39
N GLY A 209 -0.52 1.89 -0.26
CA GLY A 209 -0.15 2.51 1.01
C GLY A 209 1.15 3.33 1.01
N VAL A 210 1.83 3.45 -0.14
CA VAL A 210 2.90 4.44 -0.37
C VAL A 210 2.33 5.84 -0.65
N THR A 211 1.04 5.96 -0.98
CA THR A 211 0.38 7.25 -1.24
C THR A 211 0.50 8.25 -0.08
N PRO A 212 0.28 7.88 1.20
CA PRO A 212 0.56 8.77 2.33
C PRO A 212 2.02 9.24 2.38
N GLN A 213 2.98 8.37 2.08
CA GLN A 213 4.41 8.73 2.09
C GLN A 213 4.70 9.77 1.01
N GLU A 214 4.20 9.56 -0.21
CA GLU A 214 4.32 10.51 -1.32
C GLU A 214 3.66 11.85 -0.97
N ALA A 215 2.46 11.84 -0.39
CA ALA A 215 1.76 13.05 0.02
C ALA A 215 2.56 13.85 1.07
N VAL A 216 3.18 13.17 2.03
CA VAL A 216 4.04 13.78 3.05
C VAL A 216 5.32 14.35 2.45
N MET A 217 5.98 13.60 1.56
CA MET A 217 7.18 14.07 0.87
C MET A 217 6.90 15.31 0.02
N ARG A 218 5.71 15.42 -0.57
CA ARG A 218 5.31 16.59 -1.36
C ARG A 218 4.79 17.77 -0.56
N ALA A 219 4.30 17.55 0.66
CA ALA A 219 3.72 18.62 1.48
C ALA A 219 4.78 19.58 2.04
N GLY A 220 6.08 19.26 1.95
CA GLY A 220 7.15 20.12 2.48
C GLY A 220 7.04 20.30 3.99
N LEU A 221 6.65 19.25 4.71
CA LEU A 221 6.50 19.31 6.16
C LEU A 221 7.85 19.58 6.81
N ALA A 222 7.89 20.56 7.71
CA ALA A 222 9.04 20.78 8.58
C ALA A 222 9.10 19.70 9.66
N GLY A 223 10.32 19.32 10.05
CA GLY A 223 10.55 18.34 11.13
C GLY A 223 10.67 16.91 10.63
N LEU A 224 10.49 15.96 11.55
CA LEU A 224 10.73 14.54 11.29
C LEU A 224 9.46 13.81 10.86
N VAL A 225 9.64 12.91 9.89
CA VAL A 225 8.63 11.93 9.48
C VAL A 225 9.32 10.57 9.42
N MET A 226 8.66 9.56 9.99
CA MET A 226 9.15 8.19 9.99
C MET A 226 8.16 7.30 9.24
N ALA A 227 8.69 6.33 8.50
CA ALA A 227 7.90 5.31 7.81
C ALA A 227 8.63 3.97 7.87
N HIS A 228 7.94 2.88 7.59
CA HIS A 228 8.60 1.60 7.35
C HIS A 228 9.32 1.63 5.98
N THR A 229 10.42 0.88 5.84
CA THR A 229 11.00 0.62 4.53
C THR A 229 10.01 -0.20 3.70
N PRO A 230 9.77 0.11 2.41
CA PRO A 230 8.94 -0.72 1.55
C PRO A 230 9.30 -2.21 1.63
N GLY A 231 8.29 -3.07 1.77
CA GLY A 231 8.46 -4.52 1.97
C GLY A 231 8.79 -4.95 3.41
N HIS A 232 8.93 -4.01 4.35
CA HIS A 232 9.23 -4.26 5.77
C HIS A 232 8.11 -3.73 6.66
N MET A 233 6.87 -4.16 6.40
CA MET A 233 5.70 -3.74 7.16
C MET A 233 5.69 -4.32 8.58
N VAL A 234 4.95 -3.68 9.48
CA VAL A 234 4.56 -4.28 10.76
C VAL A 234 3.56 -5.41 10.53
N VAL A 235 3.65 -6.46 11.35
CA VAL A 235 2.67 -7.53 11.42
C VAL A 235 1.83 -7.33 12.67
N LEU A 236 0.50 -7.38 12.52
CA LEU A 236 -0.47 -7.15 13.59
C LEU A 236 -1.01 -8.49 14.10
N ASP A 237 -1.54 -8.49 15.33
CA ASP A 237 -2.28 -9.64 15.88
C ASP A 237 -3.70 -9.73 15.30
N ALA A 238 -4.25 -8.60 14.82
CA ALA A 238 -5.51 -8.59 14.10
C ALA A 238 -5.42 -9.43 12.81
N THR A 239 -6.35 -10.34 12.62
CA THR A 239 -6.37 -11.19 11.42
C THR A 239 -7.07 -10.50 10.25
N ASN A 240 -6.94 -11.08 9.05
CA ASN A 240 -7.71 -10.63 7.90
C ASN A 240 -9.23 -10.74 8.16
N GLU A 241 -9.68 -11.79 8.84
CA GLU A 241 -11.09 -11.96 9.22
C GLU A 241 -11.56 -10.84 10.14
N ASP A 242 -10.75 -10.42 11.12
CA ASP A 242 -11.10 -9.30 12.00
C ASP A 242 -11.26 -7.98 11.23
N ILE A 243 -10.45 -7.78 10.19
CA ILE A 243 -10.46 -6.55 9.37
C ILE A 243 -11.60 -6.57 8.34
N ILE A 244 -11.90 -7.73 7.74
CA ILE A 244 -12.90 -7.90 6.68
C ILE A 244 -14.32 -8.00 7.25
N CYS A 245 -14.47 -8.67 8.39
CA CYS A 245 -15.78 -9.02 8.90
C CYS A 245 -16.43 -7.79 9.56
N ARG A 246 -17.52 -7.30 8.96
CA ARG A 246 -18.49 -6.47 9.69
C ARG A 246 -19.14 -7.38 10.72
N ARG A 247 -18.68 -7.37 11.98
CA ARG A 247 -19.46 -7.96 13.07
C ARG A 247 -20.81 -7.23 13.07
N LEU A 248 -21.85 -7.96 12.64
CA LEU A 248 -23.25 -7.51 12.61
C LEU A 248 -23.73 -7.14 14.01
#